data_AF-A0A0P9PG52-F1
#
_entry.id   AF-A0A0P9PG52-F1
#
_cell.length_a   1.000
_cell.length_b   1.000
_cell.length_c   1.000
_cell.angle_alpha   90.00
_cell.angle_beta   90.00
_cell.angle_gamma   90.00
#
_symmetry.space_group_name_H-M   'P 1'
#
loop_
_entity.id
_entity.type
_entity.pdbx_description
1 polymer ?
#
loop_
_entity_poly.entity_id
_entity_poly.type
_entity_poly.pdbx_seq_one_letter_code
_entity_poly.pdbx_strand_id
1 'polypeptide(L)'
;MPTAPTPQIPPVQRELSLRAVITGIVLGILLTPSNVYAGLKIGWSFNMSIIALLIGYAVWQGLARRSPHQPPWTLHESNINQTVASAAASIISGGLVAPIPAYTLLTGQQLDAIPMMAWVFSVSFLGIWIAWYLRPSLLNDTSLKFPEGMATLETLLHIYNHGREAATRLKVLLSAALLSGLAKWVDTFVWAFPRWSPSAQLERLTFTADPSLLLVGFGAIIGIRVGVTLLLGALLAWGGLAPWLLAQGLVTLPAGSSGPQFAALVEWLLWPGVSLMVCSTLASLAIRLWGLHRSTKANSGTIWAVPKAGPALGLLFSIVLVVSLQALLFGINLWMALLTIPLAICLAAVAARVVGATGIPPIGAIGQLSQLSFSIVAPGQVTINLMSANTAGGSAGQCTDLMNDFKVGKAIGATPRKQLVAQTLGIFVGSIVGVLAYMALIPDPQSMLLTEEWPAPAVATWKAVAQTLTHGLDSLSASIRWAIFIAGLTGLLLGVLDSTLPARRARYLPSAAALGLAFVLPASVSLMMGLGAVLTWLVSCRWASLTERFAITAAAGLIAGESITGVGASLWQMFGNG
;
A
#
# COMPACT_ATOMS: atom_id res chain seq x y z
N MET A 1 -44.48 19.59 -2.88
CA MET A 1 -43.03 19.46 -3.14
C MET A 1 -42.84 18.31 -4.12
N PRO A 2 -42.33 18.54 -5.33
CA PRO A 2 -42.04 17.43 -6.24
C PRO A 2 -40.94 16.57 -5.61
N THR A 3 -41.24 15.27 -5.45
CA THR A 3 -40.31 14.25 -4.96
C THR A 3 -39.08 14.24 -5.86
N ALA A 4 -37.89 14.40 -5.26
CA ALA A 4 -36.63 14.24 -5.98
C ALA A 4 -36.66 12.90 -6.74
N PRO A 5 -36.30 12.86 -8.04
CA PRO A 5 -36.29 11.62 -8.79
C PRO A 5 -35.37 10.63 -8.10
N THR A 6 -35.90 9.47 -7.74
CA THR A 6 -35.11 8.31 -7.32
C THR A 6 -34.07 8.08 -8.43
N PRO A 7 -32.76 8.06 -8.13
CA PRO A 7 -31.77 7.78 -9.15
C PRO A 7 -32.09 6.41 -9.75
N GLN A 8 -32.49 6.39 -11.02
CA GLN A 8 -32.76 5.14 -11.72
C GLN A 8 -31.46 4.37 -11.79
N ILE A 9 -31.35 3.30 -10.99
CA ILE A 9 -30.22 2.39 -11.05
C ILE A 9 -30.25 1.79 -12.46
N PRO A 10 -29.20 2.00 -13.29
CA PRO A 10 -29.20 1.49 -14.65
C PRO A 10 -29.40 -0.03 -14.63
N PRO A 11 -30.18 -0.60 -15.57
CA PRO A 11 -30.42 -2.04 -15.58
C PRO A 11 -29.09 -2.80 -15.63
N VAL A 12 -29.00 -3.86 -14.84
CA VAL A 12 -27.80 -4.70 -14.75
C VAL A 12 -27.54 -5.35 -16.10
N GLN A 13 -26.44 -4.96 -16.77
CA GLN A 13 -26.11 -5.40 -18.12
C GLN A 13 -24.70 -5.97 -18.18
N ARG A 14 -24.58 -7.25 -18.58
CA ARG A 14 -23.31 -7.92 -18.94
C ARG A 14 -22.17 -7.73 -17.94
N GLU A 15 -22.42 -7.96 -16.65
CA GLU A 15 -21.43 -7.67 -15.60
C GLU A 15 -20.13 -8.50 -15.75
N LEU A 16 -20.24 -9.84 -15.62
CA LEU A 16 -19.09 -10.74 -15.68
C LEU A 16 -18.88 -11.23 -17.12
N SER A 17 -18.60 -10.30 -18.03
CA SER A 17 -18.28 -10.66 -19.41
C SER A 17 -16.83 -11.15 -19.50
N LEU A 18 -16.57 -12.07 -20.44
CA LEU A 18 -15.22 -12.59 -20.67
C LEU A 18 -14.24 -11.46 -21.02
N ARG A 19 -14.67 -10.48 -21.82
CA ARG A 19 -13.85 -9.30 -22.15
C ARG A 19 -13.53 -8.43 -20.93
N ALA A 20 -14.47 -8.24 -20.00
CA ALA A 20 -14.23 -7.52 -18.75
C ALA A 20 -13.16 -8.20 -17.89
N VAL A 21 -13.28 -9.52 -17.74
CA VAL A 21 -12.32 -10.33 -16.98
C VAL A 21 -10.94 -10.32 -17.65
N ILE A 22 -10.84 -10.59 -18.95
CA ILE A 22 -9.56 -10.60 -19.67
C ILE A 22 -8.88 -9.23 -19.60
N THR A 23 -9.64 -8.15 -19.79
CA THR A 23 -9.09 -6.78 -19.68
C THR A 23 -8.53 -6.55 -18.28
N GLY A 24 -9.27 -6.94 -17.25
CA GLY A 24 -8.83 -6.79 -15.88
C GLY A 24 -7.60 -7.64 -15.55
N ILE A 25 -7.48 -8.84 -16.11
CA ILE A 25 -6.30 -9.70 -16.00
C ILE A 25 -5.09 -9.03 -16.66
N VAL A 26 -5.23 -8.55 -17.90
CA VAL A 26 -4.14 -7.89 -18.64
C VAL A 26 -3.68 -6.63 -17.91
N LEU A 27 -4.62 -5.79 -17.45
CA LEU A 27 -4.30 -4.60 -16.68
C LEU A 27 -3.70 -4.95 -15.32
N GLY A 28 -4.18 -6.03 -14.66
CA GLY A 28 -3.57 -6.57 -13.45
C GLY A 28 -2.12 -6.97 -13.67
N ILE A 29 -1.82 -7.75 -14.72
CA ILE A 29 -0.45 -8.13 -15.09
C ILE A 29 0.46 -6.91 -15.27
N LEU A 30 -0.06 -5.83 -15.86
CA LEU A 30 0.71 -4.60 -16.09
C LEU A 30 0.88 -3.74 -14.83
N LEU A 31 -0.12 -3.70 -13.94
CA LEU A 31 -0.15 -2.79 -12.79
C LEU A 31 0.42 -3.42 -11.52
N THR A 32 0.36 -4.75 -11.35
CA THR A 32 0.90 -5.45 -10.18
C THR A 32 2.39 -5.18 -9.97
N PRO A 33 3.28 -5.27 -10.99
CA PRO A 33 4.69 -4.98 -10.81
C PRO A 33 4.95 -3.54 -10.37
N SER A 34 4.10 -2.60 -10.81
CA SER A 34 4.20 -1.20 -10.40
C SER A 34 3.93 -1.01 -8.91
N ASN A 35 2.97 -1.76 -8.36
CA ASN A 35 2.67 -1.76 -6.93
C ASN A 35 3.75 -2.44 -6.11
N VAL A 36 4.36 -3.53 -6.61
CA VAL A 36 5.51 -4.18 -5.96
C VAL A 36 6.70 -3.20 -5.91
N TYR A 37 7.04 -2.60 -7.04
CA TYR A 37 8.13 -1.63 -7.16
C TYR A 37 7.94 -0.44 -6.21
N ALA A 38 6.78 0.22 -6.28
CA ALA A 38 6.46 1.34 -5.40
C ALA A 38 6.46 0.92 -3.93
N GLY A 39 5.85 -0.22 -3.59
CA GLY A 39 5.83 -0.75 -2.23
C GLY A 39 7.22 -0.96 -1.64
N LEU A 40 8.18 -1.46 -2.42
CA LEU A 40 9.58 -1.62 -1.99
C LEU A 40 10.35 -0.29 -1.91
N LYS A 41 10.07 0.67 -2.79
CA LYS A 41 10.74 1.99 -2.79
C LYS A 41 10.29 2.90 -1.65
N ILE A 42 8.97 2.99 -1.43
CA ILE A 42 8.37 4.00 -0.52
C ILE A 42 7.60 3.40 0.65
N GLY A 43 7.30 2.10 0.63
CA GLY A 43 6.56 1.40 1.69
C GLY A 43 5.04 1.54 1.65
N TRP A 44 4.47 2.22 0.65
CA TRP A 44 3.03 2.45 0.53
C TRP A 44 2.46 1.79 -0.72
N SER A 45 1.21 1.36 -0.61
CA SER A 45 0.37 0.95 -1.74
C SER A 45 -0.61 2.06 -2.08
N PHE A 46 -1.10 2.07 -3.32
CA PHE A 46 -2.27 2.85 -3.67
C PHE A 46 -3.20 2.04 -4.56
N ASN A 47 -4.47 2.41 -4.50
CA ASN A 47 -5.52 1.71 -5.21
C ASN A 47 -5.42 1.94 -6.74
N MET A 48 -5.38 0.84 -7.50
CA MET A 48 -5.20 0.85 -8.97
C MET A 48 -6.52 0.87 -9.75
N SER A 49 -7.68 0.90 -9.08
CA SER A 49 -9.00 0.83 -9.68
C SER A 49 -9.25 1.97 -10.68
N ILE A 50 -8.88 3.21 -10.35
CA ILE A 50 -9.11 4.37 -11.23
C ILE A 50 -8.31 4.23 -12.54
N ILE A 51 -7.05 3.79 -12.46
CA ILE A 51 -6.20 3.59 -13.63
C ILE A 51 -6.79 2.48 -14.51
N ALA A 52 -7.09 1.33 -13.91
CA ALA A 52 -7.65 0.18 -14.64
C ALA A 52 -8.99 0.53 -15.31
N LEU A 53 -9.83 1.29 -14.61
CA LEU A 53 -11.10 1.79 -15.10
C LEU A 53 -10.93 2.69 -16.34
N LEU A 54 -10.07 3.71 -16.25
CA LEU A 54 -9.85 4.67 -17.33
C LEU A 54 -9.26 4.00 -18.58
N ILE A 55 -8.26 3.14 -18.40
CA ILE A 55 -7.62 2.43 -19.52
C ILE A 55 -8.60 1.44 -20.16
N GLY A 56 -9.30 0.63 -19.35
CA GLY A 56 -10.28 -0.33 -19.86
C GLY A 56 -11.38 0.35 -20.67
N TYR A 57 -11.96 1.44 -20.16
CA TYR A 57 -12.94 2.23 -20.89
C TYR A 57 -12.36 2.81 -22.20
N ALA A 58 -11.16 3.38 -22.15
CA ALA A 58 -10.52 4.00 -23.31
C ALA A 58 -10.36 3.03 -24.49
N VAL A 59 -9.84 1.83 -24.20
CA VAL A 59 -9.57 0.80 -25.20
C VAL A 59 -10.86 0.35 -25.85
N TRP A 60 -11.84 -0.09 -25.04
CA TRP A 60 -13.06 -0.69 -25.56
C TRP A 60 -14.04 0.33 -26.14
N GLN A 61 -14.16 1.51 -25.53
CA GLN A 61 -14.99 2.57 -26.09
C GLN A 61 -14.38 3.12 -27.40
N GLY A 62 -13.06 3.21 -27.49
CA GLY A 62 -12.36 3.58 -28.71
C GLY A 62 -12.58 2.56 -29.83
N LEU A 63 -12.56 1.27 -29.49
CA LEU A 63 -12.79 0.19 -30.46
C LEU A 63 -14.24 0.11 -30.91
N ALA A 64 -15.19 0.25 -29.99
CA ALA A 64 -16.63 0.31 -30.29
C ALA A 64 -17.00 1.51 -31.18
N ARG A 65 -16.29 2.64 -31.08
CA ARG A 65 -16.47 3.80 -31.99
C ARG A 65 -15.97 3.53 -33.41
N ARG A 66 -14.99 2.63 -33.57
CA ARG A 66 -14.38 2.31 -34.88
C ARG A 66 -15.04 1.13 -35.58
N SER A 67 -15.67 0.22 -34.84
CA SER A 67 -16.31 -0.98 -35.38
C SER A 67 -17.79 -1.03 -35.03
N PRO A 68 -18.71 -0.93 -36.01
CA PRO A 68 -20.16 -0.99 -35.78
C PRO A 68 -20.63 -2.31 -35.17
N HIS A 69 -19.85 -3.38 -35.32
CA HIS A 69 -20.20 -4.73 -34.85
C HIS A 69 -19.80 -5.00 -33.39
N GLN A 70 -18.99 -4.12 -32.78
CA GLN A 70 -18.59 -4.33 -31.40
C GLN A 70 -19.60 -3.75 -30.41
N PRO A 71 -20.08 -4.54 -29.43
CA PRO A 71 -21.02 -4.03 -28.45
C PRO A 71 -20.35 -2.97 -27.58
N PRO A 72 -21.09 -1.92 -27.18
CA PRO A 72 -20.55 -0.85 -26.33
C PRO A 72 -20.05 -1.41 -25.00
N TRP A 73 -19.02 -0.78 -24.45
CA TRP A 73 -18.43 -1.15 -23.16
C TRP A 73 -19.32 -0.66 -22.02
N THR A 74 -19.87 -1.56 -21.21
CA THR A 74 -20.87 -1.17 -20.21
C THR A 74 -20.25 -0.73 -18.88
N LEU A 75 -21.03 0.03 -18.12
CA LEU A 75 -20.67 0.47 -16.77
C LEU A 75 -20.32 -0.72 -15.85
N HIS A 76 -21.05 -1.83 -15.96
CA HIS A 76 -20.82 -3.01 -15.13
C HIS A 76 -19.56 -3.79 -15.57
N GLU A 77 -19.23 -3.79 -16.87
CA GLU A 77 -17.97 -4.36 -17.37
C GLU A 77 -16.77 -3.57 -16.88
N SER A 78 -16.87 -2.23 -16.89
CA SER A 78 -15.88 -1.36 -16.26
C SER A 78 -15.68 -1.70 -14.77
N ASN A 79 -16.77 -1.95 -14.04
CA ASN A 79 -16.69 -2.34 -12.63
C ASN A 79 -16.01 -3.70 -12.42
N ILE A 80 -16.30 -4.72 -13.25
CA ILE A 80 -15.61 -6.01 -13.16
C ILE A 80 -14.14 -5.88 -13.56
N ASN A 81 -13.83 -5.19 -14.65
CA ASN A 81 -12.47 -4.93 -15.09
C ASN A 81 -11.61 -4.28 -13.99
N GLN A 82 -12.10 -3.19 -13.38
CA GLN A 82 -11.38 -2.51 -12.30
C GLN A 82 -11.23 -3.40 -11.06
N THR A 83 -12.26 -4.19 -10.72
CA THR A 83 -12.23 -5.12 -9.57
C THR A 83 -11.15 -6.19 -9.76
N VAL A 84 -11.04 -6.81 -10.95
CA VAL A 84 -10.00 -7.81 -11.23
C VAL A 84 -8.60 -7.19 -11.14
N ALA A 85 -8.39 -6.05 -11.81
CA ALA A 85 -7.09 -5.40 -11.86
C ALA A 85 -6.65 -4.88 -10.48
N SER A 86 -7.57 -4.30 -9.71
CA SER A 86 -7.33 -3.83 -8.35
C SER A 86 -6.93 -4.98 -7.43
N ALA A 87 -7.70 -6.07 -7.42
CA ALA A 87 -7.40 -7.26 -6.63
C ALA A 87 -6.06 -7.93 -7.00
N ALA A 88 -5.67 -7.88 -8.28
CA ALA A 88 -4.35 -8.32 -8.72
C ALA A 88 -3.23 -7.40 -8.22
N ALA A 89 -3.43 -6.08 -8.25
CA ALA A 89 -2.41 -5.11 -7.83
C ALA A 89 -2.29 -4.98 -6.31
N SER A 90 -3.35 -5.26 -5.55
CA SER A 90 -3.36 -5.22 -4.08
C SER A 90 -2.66 -6.43 -3.44
N ILE A 91 -2.22 -7.40 -4.26
CA ILE A 91 -1.54 -8.62 -3.83
C ILE A 91 -0.30 -8.38 -2.95
N ILE A 92 0.31 -7.20 -3.05
CA ILE A 92 1.44 -6.78 -2.21
C ILE A 92 1.12 -6.88 -0.70
N SER A 93 -0.15 -6.69 -0.33
CA SER A 93 -0.66 -6.87 1.04
C SER A 93 -0.51 -8.31 1.53
N GLY A 94 -0.46 -9.31 0.65
CA GLY A 94 -0.22 -10.72 1.01
C GLY A 94 1.20 -11.01 1.52
N GLY A 95 2.07 -10.00 1.55
CA GLY A 95 3.33 -10.02 2.30
C GLY A 95 4.58 -9.67 1.49
N LEU A 96 4.45 -9.47 0.17
CA LEU A 96 5.57 -9.33 -0.77
C LEU A 96 6.49 -8.15 -0.48
N VAL A 97 5.97 -7.06 0.09
CA VAL A 97 6.73 -5.81 0.30
C VAL A 97 7.05 -5.53 1.77
N ALA A 98 6.74 -6.46 2.67
CA ALA A 98 6.94 -6.26 4.11
C ALA A 98 7.33 -7.54 4.87
N PRO A 99 6.41 -8.45 5.25
CA PRO A 99 6.76 -9.59 6.10
C PRO A 99 7.59 -10.68 5.41
N ILE A 100 7.39 -10.96 4.12
CA ILE A 100 8.15 -12.00 3.41
C ILE A 100 9.64 -11.60 3.30
N PRO A 101 9.99 -10.43 2.75
CA PRO A 101 11.37 -9.96 2.79
C PRO A 101 11.92 -9.82 4.21
N ALA A 102 11.11 -9.39 5.19
CA ALA A 102 11.56 -9.29 6.59
C ALA A 102 11.88 -10.68 7.18
N TYR A 103 11.10 -11.69 6.81
CA TYR A 103 11.36 -13.09 7.17
C TYR A 103 12.68 -13.55 6.57
N THR A 104 12.93 -13.31 5.28
CA THR A 104 14.21 -13.67 4.64
C THR A 104 15.40 -12.95 5.25
N LEU A 105 15.28 -11.66 5.59
CA LEU A 105 16.34 -10.90 6.27
C LEU A 105 16.66 -11.41 7.69
N LEU A 106 15.73 -12.09 8.35
CA LEU A 106 15.91 -12.55 9.74
C LEU A 106 16.26 -14.03 9.86
N THR A 107 15.75 -14.86 8.95
CA THR A 107 15.98 -16.31 8.98
C THR A 107 17.03 -16.77 7.98
N GLY A 108 17.36 -15.92 7.00
CA GLY A 108 18.16 -16.30 5.84
C GLY A 108 17.46 -17.24 4.87
N GLN A 109 16.19 -17.59 5.12
CA GLN A 109 15.43 -18.48 4.25
C GLN A 109 14.58 -17.68 3.26
N GLN A 110 14.79 -17.93 1.98
CA GLN A 110 13.98 -17.40 0.90
C GLN A 110 13.02 -18.50 0.42
N LEU A 111 11.74 -18.17 0.30
CA LEU A 111 10.76 -19.09 -0.26
C LEU A 111 10.94 -19.17 -1.78
N ASP A 112 10.83 -20.38 -2.31
CA ASP A 112 10.73 -20.58 -3.75
C ASP A 112 9.46 -19.94 -4.32
N ALA A 113 9.45 -19.71 -5.64
CA ALA A 113 8.36 -19.04 -6.34
C ALA A 113 6.99 -19.68 -6.08
N ILE A 114 6.87 -21.00 -6.22
CA ILE A 114 5.58 -21.70 -6.08
C ILE A 114 5.04 -21.66 -4.64
N PRO A 115 5.83 -22.01 -3.59
CA PRO A 115 5.43 -21.79 -2.20
C PRO A 115 5.01 -20.36 -1.89
N MET A 116 5.76 -19.37 -2.40
CA MET A 116 5.45 -17.95 -2.18
C MET A 116 4.13 -17.54 -2.87
N MET A 117 3.88 -18.01 -4.09
CA MET A 117 2.60 -17.81 -4.81
C MET A 117 1.43 -18.40 -4.03
N ALA A 118 1.58 -19.63 -3.54
CA ALA A 118 0.56 -20.29 -2.74
C ALA A 118 0.28 -19.53 -1.44
N TRP A 119 1.34 -19.08 -0.76
CA TRP A 119 1.25 -18.31 0.48
C TRP A 119 0.52 -16.98 0.28
N VAL A 120 0.99 -16.15 -0.66
CA VAL A 120 0.44 -14.83 -0.94
C VAL A 120 -1.02 -14.93 -1.42
N PHE A 121 -1.33 -15.93 -2.25
CA PHE A 121 -2.71 -16.25 -2.64
C PHE A 121 -3.57 -16.60 -1.43
N SER A 122 -3.11 -17.50 -0.55
CA SER A 122 -3.90 -17.98 0.60
C SER A 122 -4.26 -16.87 1.59
N VAL A 123 -3.31 -15.99 1.93
CA VAL A 123 -3.53 -14.84 2.82
C VAL A 123 -4.53 -13.87 2.18
N SER A 124 -4.41 -13.64 0.87
CA SER A 124 -5.33 -12.76 0.13
C SER A 124 -6.72 -13.37 0.00
N PHE A 125 -6.80 -14.66 -0.24
CA PHE A 125 -8.05 -15.40 -0.38
C PHE A 125 -8.83 -15.44 0.94
N LEU A 126 -8.14 -15.57 2.08
CA LEU A 126 -8.75 -15.35 3.39
C LEU A 126 -9.34 -13.94 3.50
N GLY A 127 -8.60 -12.90 3.07
CA GLY A 127 -9.06 -11.52 3.06
C GLY A 127 -10.34 -11.30 2.24
N ILE A 128 -10.47 -11.94 1.06
CA ILE A 128 -11.68 -11.93 0.23
C ILE A 128 -12.89 -12.43 1.04
N TRP A 129 -12.75 -13.59 1.70
CA TRP A 129 -13.87 -14.18 2.43
C TRP A 129 -14.23 -13.39 3.68
N ILE A 130 -13.25 -12.81 4.39
CA ILE A 130 -13.54 -11.89 5.48
C ILE A 130 -14.32 -10.68 4.96
N ALA A 131 -13.90 -10.07 3.85
CA ALA A 131 -14.62 -8.96 3.22
C ALA A 131 -16.06 -9.34 2.84
N TRP A 132 -16.28 -10.56 2.31
CA TRP A 132 -17.61 -11.05 1.96
C TRP A 132 -18.60 -11.01 3.13
N TYR A 133 -18.17 -11.43 4.33
CA TYR A 133 -19.01 -11.43 5.53
C TYR A 133 -19.16 -10.06 6.17
N LEU A 134 -18.12 -9.22 6.10
CA LEU A 134 -18.18 -7.86 6.63
C LEU A 134 -18.99 -6.91 5.75
N ARG A 135 -19.07 -7.17 4.44
CA ARG A 135 -19.71 -6.31 3.44
C ARG A 135 -21.13 -5.85 3.82
N PRO A 136 -22.08 -6.73 4.21
CA PRO A 136 -23.44 -6.29 4.51
C PRO A 136 -23.49 -5.33 5.71
N SER A 137 -22.67 -5.56 6.73
CA SER A 137 -22.62 -4.72 7.93
C SER A 137 -21.97 -3.35 7.62
N LEU A 138 -20.80 -3.36 6.98
CA LEU A 138 -20.01 -2.15 6.76
C LEU A 138 -20.51 -1.29 5.60
N LEU A 139 -20.97 -1.89 4.50
CA LEU A 139 -21.43 -1.09 3.36
C LEU A 139 -22.83 -0.52 3.53
N ASN A 140 -23.64 -1.07 4.44
CA ASN A 140 -24.96 -0.54 4.80
C ASN A 140 -24.86 0.59 5.83
N ASP A 141 -23.74 0.71 6.53
CA ASP A 141 -23.48 1.83 7.44
C ASP A 141 -23.25 3.12 6.64
N THR A 142 -24.15 4.10 6.81
CA THR A 142 -24.07 5.40 6.13
C THR A 142 -22.96 6.28 6.67
N SER A 143 -22.44 6.00 7.87
CA SER A 143 -21.28 6.71 8.43
C SER A 143 -19.97 6.35 7.73
N LEU A 144 -19.92 5.17 7.09
CA LEU A 144 -18.75 4.66 6.37
C LEU A 144 -18.83 5.02 4.88
N LYS A 145 -18.02 6.02 4.50
CA LYS A 145 -17.98 6.57 3.15
C LYS A 145 -17.22 5.67 2.17
N PHE A 146 -16.13 5.04 2.60
CA PHE A 146 -15.14 4.38 1.74
C PHE A 146 -14.62 5.34 0.65
N PRO A 147 -13.79 6.33 1.03
CA PRO A 147 -13.39 7.43 0.13
C PRO A 147 -12.79 6.99 -1.20
N GLU A 148 -11.92 5.98 -1.22
CA GLU A 148 -11.30 5.47 -2.45
C GLU A 148 -12.32 4.80 -3.38
N GLY A 149 -13.22 3.98 -2.81
CA GLY A 149 -14.35 3.42 -3.55
C GLY A 149 -15.27 4.52 -4.10
N MET A 150 -15.51 5.59 -3.35
CA MET A 150 -16.30 6.74 -3.82
C MET A 150 -15.60 7.51 -4.93
N ALA A 151 -14.28 7.74 -4.87
CA ALA A 151 -13.52 8.38 -5.94
C ALA A 151 -13.53 7.54 -7.23
N THR A 152 -13.44 6.21 -7.09
CA THR A 152 -13.58 5.27 -8.21
C THR A 152 -14.99 5.32 -8.80
N LEU A 153 -16.02 5.34 -7.94
CA LEU A 153 -17.42 5.48 -8.36
C LEU A 153 -17.67 6.81 -9.09
N GLU A 154 -17.18 7.93 -8.55
CA GLU A 154 -17.33 9.24 -9.16
C GLU A 154 -16.67 9.28 -10.53
N THR A 155 -15.46 8.73 -10.65
CA THR A 155 -14.77 8.59 -11.93
C THR A 155 -15.56 7.72 -12.90
N LEU A 156 -16.07 6.57 -12.44
CA LEU A 156 -16.91 5.68 -13.24
C LEU A 156 -18.15 6.40 -13.76
N LEU A 157 -18.91 7.07 -12.89
CA LEU A 157 -20.11 7.80 -13.29
C LEU A 157 -19.79 8.97 -14.21
N HIS A 158 -18.70 9.71 -13.97
CA HIS A 158 -18.27 10.80 -14.84
C HIS A 158 -17.89 10.30 -16.24
N ILE A 159 -17.26 9.13 -16.37
CA ILE A 159 -16.96 8.53 -17.66
C ILE A 159 -18.22 8.29 -18.50
N TYR A 160 -19.26 7.76 -17.86
CA TYR A 160 -20.50 7.38 -18.55
C TYR A 160 -21.50 8.53 -18.71
N ASN A 161 -21.46 9.55 -17.84
CA ASN A 161 -22.35 10.72 -17.89
C ASN A 161 -21.74 11.91 -18.64
N HIS A 162 -20.40 12.09 -18.60
CA HIS A 162 -19.68 13.28 -19.11
C HIS A 162 -18.43 12.88 -19.93
N GLY A 163 -18.64 12.20 -21.07
CA GLY A 163 -17.57 11.56 -21.84
C GLY A 163 -16.42 12.46 -22.34
N ARG A 164 -16.58 13.79 -22.44
CA ARG A 164 -15.49 14.72 -22.83
C ARG A 164 -14.45 14.90 -21.72
N GLU A 165 -14.86 14.96 -20.46
CA GLU A 165 -13.95 15.15 -19.34
C GLU A 165 -13.13 13.89 -19.06
N ALA A 166 -13.76 12.71 -19.16
CA ALA A 166 -13.07 11.43 -19.06
C ALA A 166 -11.96 11.27 -20.11
N ALA A 167 -12.22 11.68 -21.35
CA ALA A 167 -11.19 11.68 -22.39
C ALA A 167 -10.02 12.62 -22.05
N THR A 168 -10.29 13.74 -21.37
CA THR A 168 -9.25 14.69 -20.94
C THR A 168 -8.43 14.12 -19.78
N ARG A 169 -9.08 13.54 -18.76
CA ARG A 169 -8.39 12.86 -17.65
C ARG A 169 -7.50 11.73 -18.15
N LEU A 170 -8.02 10.91 -19.07
CA LEU A 170 -7.23 9.86 -19.71
C LEU A 170 -6.01 10.41 -20.46
N LYS A 171 -6.18 11.48 -21.24
CA LYS A 171 -5.05 12.13 -21.94
C LYS A 171 -3.98 12.60 -20.96
N VAL A 172 -4.39 13.22 -19.85
CA VAL A 172 -3.48 13.64 -18.78
C VAL A 172 -2.73 12.43 -18.21
N LEU A 173 -3.44 11.36 -17.84
CA LEU A 173 -2.84 10.14 -17.31
C LEU A 173 -1.80 9.55 -18.27
N LEU A 174 -2.17 9.36 -19.55
CA LEU A 174 -1.28 8.77 -20.55
C LEU A 174 -0.10 9.68 -20.88
N SER A 175 -0.30 11.00 -20.93
CA SER A 175 0.78 11.96 -21.17
C SER A 175 1.78 11.99 -20.01
N ALA A 176 1.30 11.95 -18.77
CA ALA A 176 2.14 11.89 -17.59
C ALA A 176 2.88 10.54 -17.51
N ALA A 177 2.21 9.42 -17.80
CA ALA A 177 2.83 8.11 -17.86
C ALA A 177 3.90 8.02 -18.94
N LEU A 178 3.63 8.56 -20.13
CA LEU A 178 4.61 8.59 -21.21
C LEU A 178 5.81 9.47 -20.84
N LEU A 179 5.58 10.67 -20.29
CA LEU A 179 6.65 11.56 -19.85
C LEU A 179 7.55 10.89 -18.80
N SER A 180 6.93 10.30 -17.78
CA SER A 180 7.63 9.64 -16.68
C SER A 180 8.38 8.39 -17.12
N GLY A 181 7.74 7.56 -17.95
CA GLY A 181 8.38 6.36 -18.51
C GLY A 181 9.53 6.70 -19.44
N LEU A 182 9.38 7.68 -20.33
CA LEU A 182 10.46 8.14 -21.20
C LEU A 182 11.63 8.73 -20.40
N ALA A 183 11.34 9.56 -19.39
CA ALA A 183 12.38 10.10 -18.51
C ALA A 183 13.17 8.97 -17.84
N LYS A 184 12.48 7.96 -17.30
CA LYS A 184 13.14 6.81 -16.67
C LYS A 184 13.93 5.97 -17.67
N TRP A 185 13.40 5.77 -18.87
CA TRP A 185 14.08 5.02 -19.92
C TRP A 185 15.37 5.71 -20.37
N VAL A 186 15.33 7.04 -20.56
CA VAL A 186 16.51 7.85 -20.87
C VAL A 186 17.53 7.76 -19.74
N ASP A 187 17.11 7.96 -18.50
CA ASP A 187 17.98 7.85 -17.31
C ASP A 187 18.67 6.49 -17.20
N THR A 188 17.99 5.41 -17.59
CA THR A 188 18.51 4.04 -17.41
C THR A 188 19.35 3.54 -18.58
N PHE A 189 18.97 3.85 -19.82
CA PHE A 189 19.56 3.23 -21.02
C PHE A 189 20.33 4.17 -21.93
N VAL A 190 20.04 5.48 -21.89
CA VAL A 190 20.62 6.44 -22.85
C VAL A 190 21.67 7.30 -22.16
N TRP A 191 21.27 7.99 -21.10
CA TRP A 191 22.12 8.90 -20.35
C TRP A 191 21.60 9.04 -18.92
N ALA A 192 22.40 8.56 -17.96
CA ALA A 192 22.11 8.71 -16.55
C ALA A 192 22.08 10.20 -16.19
N PHE A 193 20.92 10.65 -15.70
CA PHE A 193 20.78 12.05 -15.31
C PHE A 193 21.70 12.35 -14.12
N PRO A 194 22.36 13.52 -14.11
CA PRO A 194 23.28 13.87 -13.03
C PRO A 194 22.52 13.99 -11.71
N ARG A 195 22.87 13.13 -10.75
CA ARG A 195 22.39 13.18 -9.37
C ARG A 195 23.15 14.27 -8.63
N TRP A 196 22.56 15.46 -8.54
CA TRP A 196 23.21 16.62 -7.97
C TRP A 196 23.09 16.64 -6.44
N SER A 197 24.20 16.90 -5.75
CA SER A 197 24.22 17.19 -4.32
C SER A 197 25.00 18.50 -4.07
N PRO A 198 24.59 19.34 -3.08
CA PRO A 198 25.28 20.61 -2.84
C PRO A 198 26.73 20.44 -2.32
N SER A 199 27.05 19.33 -1.66
CA SER A 199 28.40 19.02 -1.18
C SER A 199 28.60 17.51 -1.01
N ALA A 200 29.84 17.03 -1.05
CA ALA A 200 30.15 15.61 -0.81
C ALA A 200 29.74 15.13 0.60
N GLN A 201 29.68 16.05 1.58
CA GLN A 201 29.19 15.73 2.92
C GLN A 201 27.68 15.50 2.92
N LEU A 202 26.92 16.33 2.21
CA LEU A 202 25.47 16.17 2.06
C LEU A 202 25.13 14.95 1.21
N GLU A 203 25.93 14.65 0.19
CA GLU A 203 25.82 13.44 -0.62
C GLU A 203 25.98 12.18 0.25
N ARG A 204 26.99 12.14 1.14
CA ARG A 204 27.16 11.04 2.12
C ARG A 204 25.94 10.86 3.02
N LEU A 205 25.25 11.95 3.34
CA LEU A 205 24.01 11.96 4.14
C LEU A 205 22.76 11.75 3.27
N THR A 206 22.91 11.32 2.02
CA THR A 206 21.82 11.03 1.06
C THR A 206 21.04 12.26 0.57
N PHE A 207 21.50 13.49 0.84
CA PHE A 207 20.90 14.73 0.32
C PHE A 207 21.32 14.92 -1.14
N THR A 208 20.68 14.15 -2.00
CA THR A 208 20.92 14.14 -3.44
C THR A 208 19.60 14.34 -4.17
N ALA A 209 19.60 15.19 -5.20
CA ALA A 209 18.46 15.39 -6.06
C ALA A 209 18.37 14.23 -7.08
N ASP A 210 17.54 13.24 -6.78
CA ASP A 210 17.25 12.12 -7.68
C ASP A 210 16.08 12.46 -8.64
N PRO A 211 16.25 12.44 -9.97
CA PRO A 211 15.23 12.85 -10.93
C PRO A 211 14.13 11.80 -11.14
N SER A 212 13.53 11.31 -10.05
CA SER A 212 12.41 10.37 -10.06
C SER A 212 11.06 11.10 -10.10
N LEU A 213 10.37 11.01 -11.22
CA LEU A 213 9.03 11.55 -11.42
C LEU A 213 7.96 10.73 -10.68
N LEU A 214 8.23 9.46 -10.40
CA LEU A 214 7.46 8.62 -9.50
C LEU A 214 7.39 9.25 -8.10
N LEU A 215 8.53 9.65 -7.54
CA LEU A 215 8.56 10.25 -6.20
C LEU A 215 7.85 11.60 -6.16
N VAL A 216 8.01 12.41 -7.20
CA VAL A 216 7.25 13.65 -7.38
C VAL A 216 5.74 13.36 -7.48
N GLY A 217 5.34 12.33 -8.23
CA GLY A 217 3.96 11.88 -8.34
C GLY A 217 3.39 11.46 -6.98
N PHE A 218 4.12 10.67 -6.19
CA PHE A 218 3.70 10.32 -4.84
C PHE A 218 3.57 11.56 -3.94
N GLY A 219 4.54 12.47 -4.01
CA GLY A 219 4.47 13.77 -3.34
C GLY A 219 3.18 14.53 -3.63
N ALA A 220 2.75 14.53 -4.89
CA ALA A 220 1.52 15.17 -5.33
C ALA A 220 0.24 14.54 -4.72
N ILE A 221 0.24 13.23 -4.44
CA ILE A 221 -0.91 12.50 -3.88
C ILE A 221 -1.01 12.66 -2.36
N ILE A 222 0.12 12.55 -1.65
CA ILE A 222 0.12 12.54 -0.17
C ILE A 222 -0.20 13.90 0.45
N GLY A 223 -0.08 14.96 -0.33
CA GLY A 223 -0.44 16.32 0.05
C GLY A 223 0.62 17.05 0.88
N ILE A 224 0.44 18.37 1.00
CA ILE A 224 1.46 19.29 1.54
C ILE A 224 1.88 18.97 2.99
N ARG A 225 0.92 18.57 3.84
CA ARG A 225 1.19 18.24 5.25
C ARG A 225 2.19 17.09 5.36
N VAL A 226 1.97 16.02 4.62
CA VAL A 226 2.83 14.83 4.63
C VAL A 226 4.17 15.16 3.99
N GLY A 227 4.17 15.83 2.82
CA GLY A 227 5.40 16.22 2.12
C GLY A 227 6.32 17.12 2.94
N VAL A 228 5.80 18.17 3.59
CA VAL A 228 6.59 19.03 4.47
C VAL A 228 7.09 18.26 5.70
N THR A 229 6.30 17.33 6.23
CA THR A 229 6.75 16.50 7.35
C THR A 229 7.89 15.55 6.94
N LEU A 230 7.86 14.99 5.73
CA LEU A 230 8.97 14.19 5.19
C LEU A 230 10.25 15.03 5.08
N LEU A 231 10.15 16.27 4.60
CA LEU A 231 11.29 17.19 4.54
C LEU A 231 11.86 17.50 5.94
N LEU A 232 10.98 17.81 6.90
CA LEU A 232 11.38 18.05 8.30
C LEU A 232 12.04 16.81 8.91
N GLY A 233 11.47 15.64 8.67
CA GLY A 233 12.03 14.37 9.13
C GLY A 233 13.39 14.07 8.50
N ALA A 234 13.57 14.37 7.22
CA ALA A 234 14.86 14.19 6.54
C ALA A 234 15.94 15.10 7.13
N LEU A 235 15.60 16.37 7.41
CA LEU A 235 16.51 17.29 8.09
C LEU A 235 16.86 16.83 9.51
N LEU A 236 15.91 16.29 10.26
CA LEU A 236 16.13 15.79 11.61
C LEU A 236 16.99 14.51 11.62
N ALA A 237 16.62 13.52 10.79
CA ALA A 237 17.29 12.22 10.75
C ALA A 237 18.67 12.30 10.08
N TRP A 238 18.73 12.83 8.87
CA TRP A 238 19.93 12.83 8.03
C TRP A 238 20.76 14.09 8.18
N GLY A 239 20.12 15.24 8.44
CA GLY A 239 20.84 16.52 8.63
C GLY A 239 21.33 16.76 10.07
N GLY A 240 20.65 16.19 11.07
CA GLY A 240 20.97 16.38 12.49
C GLY A 240 21.52 15.12 13.17
N LEU A 241 20.71 14.07 13.23
CA LEU A 241 21.05 12.84 13.94
C LEU A 241 22.22 12.09 13.30
N ALA A 242 22.24 11.90 11.98
CA ALA A 242 23.32 11.19 11.31
C ALA A 242 24.71 11.83 11.54
N PRO A 243 24.92 13.14 11.35
CA PRO A 243 26.18 13.79 11.71
C PRO A 243 26.54 13.63 13.19
N TRP A 244 25.56 13.69 14.08
CA TRP A 244 25.77 13.48 15.52
C TRP A 244 26.24 12.05 15.82
N LEU A 245 25.65 11.03 15.18
CA LEU A 245 26.07 9.63 15.31
C LEU A 245 27.52 9.41 14.86
N LEU A 246 27.91 10.03 13.75
CA LEU A 246 29.27 9.98 13.22
C LEU A 246 30.26 10.68 14.17
N ALA A 247 29.89 11.85 14.71
CA ALA A 247 30.72 12.60 15.64
C ALA A 247 30.95 11.86 16.98
N GLN A 248 29.96 11.10 17.45
CA GLN A 248 30.05 10.29 18.67
C GLN A 248 30.70 8.92 18.45
N GLY A 249 31.04 8.55 17.22
CA GLY A 249 31.57 7.23 16.89
C GLY A 249 30.58 6.08 17.11
N LEU A 250 29.27 6.38 17.17
CA LEU A 250 28.20 5.38 17.32
C LEU A 250 27.94 4.62 16.02
N VAL A 251 28.26 5.23 14.89
CA VAL A 251 28.28 4.62 13.57
C VAL A 251 29.62 4.96 12.93
N THR A 252 30.34 3.95 12.45
CA THR A 252 31.62 4.15 11.77
C THR A 252 31.44 3.92 10.27
N LEU A 253 31.94 4.87 9.48
CA LEU A 253 31.98 4.72 8.04
C LEU A 253 33.33 4.11 7.63
N PRO A 254 33.37 3.24 6.61
CA PRO A 254 34.62 2.75 6.06
C PRO A 254 35.53 3.90 5.63
N ALA A 255 36.84 3.78 5.90
CA ALA A 255 37.83 4.78 5.53
C ALA A 255 37.84 4.97 3.99
N GLY A 256 37.76 6.23 3.54
CA GLY A 256 37.72 6.55 2.10
C GLY A 256 36.34 6.38 1.43
N SER A 257 35.26 6.11 2.18
CA SER A 257 33.91 6.02 1.64
C SER A 257 33.48 7.32 0.92
N SER A 258 33.02 7.18 -0.31
CA SER A 258 32.46 8.24 -1.16
C SER A 258 31.02 7.91 -1.54
N GLY A 259 30.23 8.93 -1.85
CA GLY A 259 28.81 8.75 -2.16
C GLY A 259 27.93 8.44 -0.94
N PRO A 260 26.63 8.18 -1.17
CA PRO A 260 25.64 8.08 -0.10
C PRO A 260 25.87 6.88 0.83
N GLN A 261 25.82 7.11 2.14
CA GLN A 261 26.07 6.11 3.19
C GLN A 261 24.77 5.66 3.86
N PHE A 262 23.74 5.38 3.06
CA PHE A 262 22.40 5.03 3.56
C PHE A 262 22.44 3.77 4.43
N ALA A 263 22.98 2.66 3.94
CA ALA A 263 22.93 1.36 4.62
C ALA A 263 23.59 1.39 6.01
N ALA A 264 24.75 2.05 6.15
CA ALA A 264 25.45 2.16 7.43
C ALA A 264 24.68 3.02 8.45
N LEU A 265 24.08 4.13 8.01
CA LEU A 265 23.38 5.05 8.90
C LEU A 265 21.97 4.55 9.25
N VAL A 266 21.28 3.89 8.31
CA VAL A 266 19.90 3.41 8.51
C VAL A 266 19.83 2.33 9.57
N GLU A 267 20.87 1.52 9.77
CA GLU A 267 20.95 0.51 10.85
C GLU A 267 20.64 1.09 12.24
N TRP A 268 21.08 2.32 12.50
CA TRP A 268 20.77 3.03 13.74
C TRP A 268 19.48 3.86 13.61
N LEU A 269 19.33 4.63 12.52
CA LEU A 269 18.19 5.55 12.33
C LEU A 269 16.84 4.84 12.22
N LEU A 270 16.82 3.57 11.79
CA LEU A 270 15.60 2.79 11.67
C LEU A 270 14.87 2.66 13.01
N TRP A 271 15.60 2.56 14.13
CA TRP A 271 15.00 2.30 15.44
C TRP A 271 14.09 3.42 15.95
N PRO A 272 14.54 4.69 16.04
CA PRO A 272 13.64 5.79 16.37
C PRO A 272 12.56 5.97 15.29
N GLY A 273 12.87 5.82 14.00
CA GLY A 273 11.89 5.95 12.92
C GLY A 273 10.72 4.96 13.04
N VAL A 274 11.04 3.68 13.18
CA VAL A 274 10.07 2.58 13.36
C VAL A 274 9.29 2.77 14.65
N SER A 275 9.94 3.12 15.77
CA SER A 275 9.25 3.36 17.04
C SER A 275 8.20 4.47 16.93
N LEU A 276 8.55 5.58 16.27
CA LEU A 276 7.65 6.71 16.03
C LEU A 276 6.45 6.28 15.17
N MET A 277 6.68 5.52 14.09
CA MET A 277 5.62 4.99 13.23
C MET A 277 4.69 4.02 13.99
N VAL A 278 5.26 3.05 14.71
CA VAL A 278 4.51 2.04 15.46
C VAL A 278 3.64 2.70 16.53
N CYS A 279 4.25 3.52 17.40
CA CYS A 279 3.53 4.14 18.51
C CYS A 279 2.45 5.10 18.03
N SER A 280 2.72 5.90 16.99
CA SER A 280 1.71 6.83 16.46
C SER A 280 0.55 6.13 15.77
N THR A 281 0.82 5.08 15.01
CA THR A 281 -0.23 4.32 14.30
C THR A 281 -1.09 3.52 15.26
N LEU A 282 -0.51 2.88 16.30
CA LEU A 282 -1.24 2.21 17.36
C LEU A 282 -2.07 3.18 18.21
N ALA A 283 -1.51 4.34 18.59
CA ALA A 283 -2.23 5.36 19.35
C ALA A 283 -3.45 5.88 18.57
N SER A 284 -3.25 6.20 17.29
CA SER A 284 -4.31 6.68 16.41
C SER A 284 -5.39 5.62 16.21
N LEU A 285 -4.99 4.36 16.02
CA LEU A 285 -5.91 3.23 15.92
C LEU A 285 -6.75 3.07 17.20
N ALA A 286 -6.12 3.10 18.37
CA ALA A 286 -6.80 2.97 19.65
C ALA A 286 -7.87 4.06 19.87
N ILE A 287 -7.54 5.31 19.56
CA ILE A 287 -8.49 6.44 19.69
C ILE A 287 -9.63 6.33 18.69
N ARG A 288 -9.33 5.98 17.43
CA ARG A 288 -10.36 5.77 16.40
C ARG A 288 -11.32 4.66 16.81
N LEU A 289 -10.79 3.54 17.30
CA LEU A 289 -11.58 2.44 17.83
C LEU A 289 -12.46 2.86 19.01
N TRP A 290 -11.90 3.64 19.94
CA TRP A 290 -12.64 4.17 21.08
C TRP A 290 -13.79 5.09 20.64
N GLY A 291 -13.54 5.99 19.69
CA GLY A 291 -14.56 6.87 19.11
C GLY A 291 -15.67 6.10 18.41
N LEU A 292 -15.30 5.08 17.62
CA LEU A 292 -16.24 4.19 16.96
C LEU A 292 -17.09 3.41 17.96
N HIS A 293 -16.48 2.84 19.00
CA HIS A 293 -17.18 2.13 20.06
C HIS A 293 -18.25 3.01 20.73
N ARG A 294 -17.93 4.27 21.04
CA ARG A 294 -18.89 5.25 21.58
C ARG A 294 -20.03 5.56 20.60
N SER A 295 -19.72 5.69 19.31
CA SER A 295 -20.73 5.97 18.27
C SER A 295 -21.63 4.78 17.97
N THR A 296 -21.13 3.55 18.09
CA THR A 296 -21.88 2.33 17.75
C THR A 296 -22.92 1.91 18.80
N LYS A 297 -23.00 2.60 19.94
CA LYS A 297 -24.05 2.37 20.96
C LYS A 297 -25.46 2.78 20.49
N ALA A 298 -25.60 3.36 19.29
CA ALA A 298 -26.86 3.88 18.74
C ALA A 298 -27.53 3.00 17.67
N ASN A 299 -26.92 1.88 17.22
CA ASN A 299 -27.56 1.01 16.23
C ASN A 299 -27.07 -0.44 16.33
N SER A 300 -27.53 -1.16 17.36
CA SER A 300 -27.33 -2.61 17.49
C SER A 300 -28.34 -3.37 16.63
N GLY A 301 -28.18 -3.26 15.31
CA GLY A 301 -28.81 -4.18 14.36
C GLY A 301 -27.83 -5.29 14.01
N THR A 302 -27.72 -6.32 14.86
CA THR A 302 -27.00 -7.55 14.50
C THR A 302 -27.77 -8.27 13.40
N ILE A 303 -27.32 -8.10 12.15
CA ILE A 303 -27.62 -9.06 11.09
C ILE A 303 -26.36 -9.90 10.88
N TRP A 304 -26.02 -10.73 11.87
CA TRP A 304 -25.22 -11.92 11.59
C TRP A 304 -26.12 -12.83 10.76
N ALA A 305 -26.17 -12.59 9.45
CA ALA A 305 -26.89 -13.47 8.55
C ALA A 305 -26.21 -14.84 8.62
N VAL A 306 -26.98 -15.87 8.95
CA VAL A 306 -26.50 -17.26 8.94
C VAL A 306 -25.79 -17.51 7.61
N PRO A 307 -24.51 -17.97 7.62
CA PRO A 307 -23.77 -18.23 6.41
C PRO A 307 -24.55 -19.17 5.49
N LYS A 308 -24.81 -18.75 4.25
CA LYS A 308 -25.27 -19.68 3.22
C LYS A 308 -24.16 -20.73 2.99
N ALA A 309 -24.53 -21.98 2.70
CA ALA A 309 -23.58 -23.09 2.58
C ALA A 309 -22.39 -22.79 1.65
N GLY A 310 -22.61 -22.17 0.48
CA GLY A 310 -21.55 -21.82 -0.46
C GLY A 310 -20.48 -20.89 0.13
N PRO A 311 -20.84 -19.68 0.61
CA PRO A 311 -19.89 -18.81 1.29
C PRO A 311 -19.22 -19.40 2.54
N ALA A 312 -19.91 -20.29 3.26
CA ALA A 312 -19.34 -20.96 4.44
C ALA A 312 -18.20 -21.91 4.02
N LEU A 313 -18.42 -22.71 2.97
CA LEU A 313 -17.42 -23.59 2.39
C LEU A 313 -16.22 -22.80 1.85
N GLY A 314 -16.47 -21.65 1.23
CA GLY A 314 -15.41 -20.77 0.74
C GLY A 314 -14.49 -20.25 1.85
N LEU A 315 -15.07 -19.75 2.93
CA LEU A 315 -14.32 -19.32 4.11
C LEU A 315 -13.58 -20.49 4.77
N LEU A 316 -14.24 -21.63 4.95
CA LEU A 316 -13.60 -22.84 5.50
C LEU A 316 -12.41 -23.27 4.65
N PHE A 317 -12.56 -23.29 3.32
CA PHE A 317 -11.47 -23.60 2.40
C PHE A 317 -10.30 -22.61 2.53
N SER A 318 -10.59 -21.30 2.65
CA SER A 318 -9.54 -20.30 2.87
C SER A 318 -8.79 -20.48 4.20
N ILE A 319 -9.52 -20.86 5.27
CA ILE A 319 -8.94 -21.13 6.58
C ILE A 319 -8.05 -22.36 6.53
N VAL A 320 -8.55 -23.47 5.98
CA VAL A 320 -7.77 -24.71 5.82
C VAL A 320 -6.51 -24.42 5.01
N LEU A 321 -6.64 -23.70 3.88
CA LEU A 321 -5.51 -23.37 3.02
C LEU A 321 -4.43 -22.57 3.77
N VAL A 322 -4.79 -21.47 4.44
CA VAL A 322 -3.80 -20.62 5.13
C VAL A 322 -3.18 -21.33 6.34
N VAL A 323 -3.96 -22.14 7.08
CA VAL A 323 -3.48 -22.88 8.25
C VAL A 323 -2.55 -24.01 7.82
N SER A 324 -2.90 -24.76 6.77
CA SER A 324 -2.04 -25.80 6.21
C SER A 324 -0.72 -25.21 5.69
N LEU A 325 -0.75 -24.07 4.99
CA LEU A 325 0.49 -23.43 4.51
C LEU A 325 1.33 -22.85 5.66
N GLN A 326 0.73 -22.36 6.74
CA GLN A 326 1.47 -21.97 7.94
C GLN A 326 2.27 -23.15 8.53
N ALA A 327 1.63 -24.32 8.61
CA ALA A 327 2.30 -25.52 9.11
C ALA A 327 3.37 -26.06 8.13
N LEU A 328 3.04 -26.14 6.84
CA LEU A 328 3.90 -26.74 5.82
C LEU A 328 5.10 -25.88 5.44
N LEU A 329 4.92 -24.56 5.29
CA LEU A 329 5.99 -23.67 4.82
C LEU A 329 6.85 -23.11 5.95
N PHE A 330 6.28 -22.96 7.15
CA PHE A 330 6.93 -22.22 8.24
C PHE A 330 7.07 -23.05 9.53
N GLY A 331 6.64 -24.30 9.53
CA GLY A 331 6.73 -25.19 10.70
C GLY A 331 5.87 -24.74 11.89
N ILE A 332 4.82 -23.95 11.65
CA ILE A 332 3.96 -23.42 12.73
C ILE A 332 3.01 -24.52 13.20
N ASN A 333 2.98 -24.79 14.52
CA ASN A 333 2.05 -25.76 15.08
C ASN A 333 0.59 -25.40 14.74
N LEU A 334 -0.22 -26.41 14.39
CA LEU A 334 -1.58 -26.22 13.90
C LEU A 334 -2.47 -25.40 14.84
N TRP A 335 -2.32 -25.55 16.16
CA TRP A 335 -3.11 -24.77 17.12
C TRP A 335 -2.75 -23.28 17.10
N MET A 336 -1.47 -22.93 16.90
CA MET A 336 -1.02 -21.53 16.76
C MET A 336 -1.47 -20.97 15.42
N ALA A 337 -1.33 -21.75 14.35
CA ALA A 337 -1.84 -21.37 13.03
C ALA A 337 -3.36 -21.14 13.06
N LEU A 338 -4.13 -21.97 13.76
CA LEU A 338 -5.57 -21.77 13.97
C LEU A 338 -5.88 -20.51 14.78
N LEU A 339 -5.05 -20.16 15.76
CA LEU A 339 -5.21 -18.94 16.56
C LEU A 339 -5.07 -17.66 15.71
N THR A 340 -4.36 -17.71 14.58
CA THR A 340 -4.25 -16.57 13.66
C THR A 340 -5.58 -16.16 13.04
N ILE A 341 -6.50 -17.11 12.85
CA ILE A 341 -7.77 -16.90 12.13
C ILE A 341 -8.73 -15.95 12.87
N PRO A 342 -9.09 -16.19 14.15
CA PRO A 342 -9.96 -15.26 14.87
C PRO A 342 -9.32 -13.88 15.00
N LEU A 343 -7.99 -13.82 15.16
CA LEU A 343 -7.27 -12.55 15.21
C LEU A 343 -7.34 -11.81 13.86
N ALA A 344 -7.09 -12.51 12.75
CA ALA A 344 -7.20 -11.96 11.40
C ALA A 344 -8.61 -11.42 11.11
N ILE A 345 -9.67 -12.16 11.45
CA ILE A 345 -11.07 -11.72 11.28
C ILE A 345 -11.34 -10.46 12.10
N CYS A 346 -10.95 -10.45 13.37
CA CYS A 346 -11.14 -9.31 14.27
C CYS A 346 -10.43 -8.06 13.75
N LEU A 347 -9.15 -8.19 13.40
CA LEU A 347 -8.34 -7.07 12.96
C LEU A 347 -8.75 -6.58 11.56
N ALA A 348 -9.16 -7.45 10.64
CA ALA A 348 -9.73 -7.07 9.36
C ALA A 348 -11.05 -6.30 9.51
N ALA A 349 -11.90 -6.66 10.48
CA ALA A 349 -13.12 -5.90 10.79
C ALA A 349 -12.81 -4.48 11.28
N VAL A 350 -11.79 -4.35 12.14
CA VAL A 350 -11.26 -3.05 12.58
C VAL A 350 -10.72 -2.26 11.38
N ALA A 351 -9.88 -2.89 10.56
CA ALA A 351 -9.27 -2.29 9.37
C ALA A 351 -10.33 -1.70 8.44
N ALA A 352 -11.32 -2.50 8.07
CA ALA A 352 -12.34 -2.15 7.10
C ALA A 352 -13.20 -0.99 7.59
N ARG A 353 -13.44 -0.89 8.92
CA ARG A 353 -14.14 0.27 9.50
C ARG A 353 -13.29 1.54 9.47
N VAL A 354 -11.99 1.42 9.78
CA VAL A 354 -11.06 2.57 9.70
C VAL A 354 -10.93 3.08 8.26
N VAL A 355 -10.83 2.17 7.28
CA VAL A 355 -10.81 2.52 5.86
C VAL A 355 -12.12 3.12 5.41
N GLY A 356 -13.26 2.55 5.83
CA GLY A 356 -14.58 3.11 5.55
C GLY A 356 -14.72 4.56 6.02
N ALA A 357 -14.11 4.92 7.15
CA ALA A 357 -14.16 6.28 7.68
C ALA A 357 -13.11 7.22 7.08
N THR A 358 -11.89 6.72 6.82
CA THR A 358 -10.71 7.59 6.56
C THR A 358 -10.04 7.37 5.22
N GLY A 359 -10.34 6.28 4.53
CA GLY A 359 -9.71 5.90 3.25
C GLY A 359 -8.29 5.34 3.37
N ILE A 360 -7.70 5.27 4.58
CA ILE A 360 -6.33 4.81 4.78
C ILE A 360 -6.32 3.48 5.54
N PRO A 361 -5.79 2.39 4.96
CA PRO A 361 -5.75 1.09 5.61
C PRO A 361 -4.64 1.04 6.67
N PRO A 362 -4.94 0.72 7.94
CA PRO A 362 -3.95 0.65 9.01
C PRO A 362 -3.19 -0.70 9.01
N ILE A 363 -2.72 -1.15 7.83
CA ILE A 363 -2.11 -2.48 7.64
C ILE A 363 -0.91 -2.67 8.56
N GLY A 364 -0.03 -1.68 8.64
CA GLY A 364 1.14 -1.71 9.52
C GLY A 364 0.78 -1.88 10.99
N ALA A 365 -0.16 -1.08 11.49
CA ALA A 365 -0.62 -1.15 12.89
C ALA A 365 -1.27 -2.50 13.23
N ILE A 366 -2.06 -3.04 12.29
CA ILE A 366 -2.70 -4.35 12.45
C ILE A 366 -1.67 -5.47 12.48
N GLY A 367 -0.71 -5.44 11.55
CA GLY A 367 0.40 -6.39 11.53
C GLY A 367 1.15 -6.36 12.86
N GLN A 368 1.51 -5.17 13.34
CA GLN A 368 2.24 -4.98 14.60
C GLN A 368 1.44 -5.44 15.83
N LEU A 369 0.13 -5.19 15.87
CA LEU A 369 -0.74 -5.69 16.94
C LEU A 369 -0.79 -7.22 16.94
N SER A 370 -0.76 -7.83 15.75
CA SER A 370 -0.62 -9.28 15.62
C SER A 370 0.77 -9.77 16.03
N GLN A 371 1.85 -9.07 15.69
CA GLN A 371 3.20 -9.39 16.17
C GLN A 371 3.25 -9.37 17.70
N LEU A 372 2.72 -8.33 18.34
CA LEU A 372 2.62 -8.23 19.80
C LEU A 372 1.86 -9.42 20.41
N SER A 373 0.75 -9.83 19.80
CA SER A 373 -0.05 -10.95 20.27
C SER A 373 0.74 -12.27 20.19
N PHE A 374 1.40 -12.53 19.06
CA PHE A 374 2.15 -13.77 18.86
C PHE A 374 3.50 -13.81 19.58
N SER A 375 4.07 -12.68 19.98
CA SER A 375 5.22 -12.64 20.88
C SER A 375 4.89 -13.11 22.29
N ILE A 376 3.63 -12.98 22.74
CA ILE A 376 3.17 -13.54 24.02
C ILE A 376 2.90 -15.04 23.88
N VAL A 377 2.29 -15.45 22.76
CA VAL A 377 1.90 -16.86 22.51
C VAL A 377 3.10 -17.75 22.20
N ALA A 378 4.07 -17.24 21.43
CA ALA A 378 5.28 -17.95 21.02
C ALA A 378 6.54 -17.09 21.24
N PRO A 379 6.96 -16.87 22.50
CA PRO A 379 8.14 -16.08 22.81
C PRO A 379 9.39 -16.66 22.14
N GLY A 380 10.26 -15.80 21.61
CA GLY A 380 11.50 -16.24 20.97
C GLY A 380 11.36 -16.75 19.53
N GLN A 381 10.14 -16.84 18.97
CA GLN A 381 9.92 -17.45 17.65
C GLN A 381 9.61 -16.40 16.57
N VAL A 382 10.66 -15.92 15.89
CA VAL A 382 10.58 -14.90 14.82
C VAL A 382 9.64 -15.33 13.68
N THR A 383 9.75 -16.57 13.22
CA THR A 383 8.92 -17.10 12.12
C THR A 383 7.44 -17.08 12.47
N ILE A 384 7.08 -17.53 13.67
CA ILE A 384 5.68 -17.50 14.13
C ILE A 384 5.20 -16.06 14.25
N ASN A 385 6.01 -15.17 14.83
CA ASN A 385 5.69 -13.76 14.97
C ASN A 385 5.34 -13.11 13.61
N LEU A 386 6.24 -13.24 12.62
CA LEU A 386 6.08 -12.60 11.31
C LEU A 386 4.95 -13.20 10.48
N MET A 387 4.89 -14.52 10.36
CA MET A 387 3.96 -15.16 9.41
C MET A 387 2.54 -15.21 9.94
N SER A 388 2.37 -15.30 11.26
CA SER A 388 1.06 -15.09 11.90
C SER A 388 0.59 -13.65 11.73
N ALA A 389 1.50 -12.69 11.89
CA ALA A 389 1.19 -11.28 11.64
C ALA A 389 0.91 -10.98 10.17
N ASN A 390 1.57 -11.63 9.22
CA ASN A 390 1.24 -11.52 7.81
C ASN A 390 -0.15 -12.08 7.51
N THR A 391 -0.54 -13.18 8.16
CA THR A 391 -1.89 -13.74 8.00
C THR A 391 -2.93 -12.71 8.44
N ALA A 392 -2.76 -12.07 9.59
CA ALA A 392 -3.70 -11.06 10.09
C ALA A 392 -3.63 -9.73 9.31
N GLY A 393 -2.44 -9.15 9.16
CA GLY A 393 -2.21 -7.89 8.47
C GLY A 393 -2.49 -7.96 6.97
N GLY A 394 -2.04 -9.02 6.32
CA GLY A 394 -2.22 -9.18 4.88
C GLY A 394 -3.64 -9.50 4.48
N SER A 395 -4.34 -10.36 5.24
CA SER A 395 -5.77 -10.59 5.00
C SER A 395 -6.61 -9.36 5.33
N ALA A 396 -6.22 -8.56 6.34
CA ALA A 396 -6.85 -7.27 6.63
C ALA A 396 -6.65 -6.26 5.50
N GLY A 397 -5.42 -6.10 4.99
CA GLY A 397 -5.11 -5.22 3.86
C GLY A 397 -5.93 -5.59 2.62
N GLN A 398 -5.93 -6.88 2.27
CA GLN A 398 -6.74 -7.36 1.15
C GLN A 398 -8.24 -7.18 1.41
N CYS A 399 -8.73 -7.49 2.61
CA CYS A 399 -10.13 -7.25 2.97
C CYS A 399 -10.53 -5.78 2.77
N THR A 400 -9.67 -4.84 3.16
CA THR A 400 -9.98 -3.41 3.05
C THR A 400 -9.99 -2.89 1.62
N ASP A 401 -9.04 -3.31 0.79
CA ASP A 401 -8.97 -2.90 -0.62
C ASP A 401 -10.23 -3.38 -1.36
N LEU A 402 -10.61 -4.63 -1.14
CA LEU A 402 -11.77 -5.26 -1.78
C LEU A 402 -13.11 -4.69 -1.28
N MET A 403 -13.14 -4.10 -0.08
CA MET A 403 -14.33 -3.41 0.42
C MET A 403 -14.61 -2.13 -0.37
N ASN A 404 -13.58 -1.43 -0.86
CA ASN A 404 -13.74 -0.30 -1.78
C ASN A 404 -14.38 -0.73 -3.11
N ASP A 405 -13.95 -1.88 -3.66
CA ASP A 405 -14.56 -2.42 -4.89
C ASP A 405 -16.03 -2.80 -4.68
N PHE A 406 -16.35 -3.46 -3.55
CA PHE A 406 -17.74 -3.76 -3.22
C PHE A 406 -18.58 -2.50 -3.00
N LYS A 407 -17.99 -1.40 -2.49
CA LYS A 407 -18.69 -0.11 -2.37
C LYS A 407 -19.08 0.43 -3.74
N VAL A 408 -18.16 0.43 -4.71
CA VAL A 408 -18.43 0.84 -6.10
C VAL A 408 -19.55 -0.02 -6.67
N GLY A 409 -19.40 -1.34 -6.60
CA GLY A 409 -20.37 -2.29 -7.12
C GLY A 409 -21.76 -2.12 -6.51
N LYS A 410 -21.86 -1.97 -5.19
CA LYS A 410 -23.13 -1.73 -4.50
C LYS A 410 -23.80 -0.44 -4.99
N ALA A 411 -23.03 0.64 -5.18
CA ALA A 411 -23.58 1.93 -5.59
C ALA A 411 -24.17 1.91 -7.00
N ILE A 412 -23.66 1.05 -7.88
CA ILE A 412 -24.15 0.91 -9.27
C ILE A 412 -25.15 -0.23 -9.45
N GLY A 413 -25.50 -0.95 -8.38
CA GLY A 413 -26.42 -2.09 -8.42
C GLY A 413 -25.80 -3.41 -8.88
N ALA A 414 -24.46 -3.56 -8.83
CA ALA A 414 -23.77 -4.75 -9.30
C ALA A 414 -23.98 -5.98 -8.41
N THR A 415 -23.96 -7.18 -9.01
CA THR A 415 -24.13 -8.45 -8.29
C THR A 415 -22.87 -8.79 -7.46
N PRO A 416 -22.94 -8.85 -6.12
CA PRO A 416 -21.74 -9.07 -5.28
C PRO A 416 -21.03 -10.40 -5.52
N ARG A 417 -21.77 -11.46 -5.91
CA ARG A 417 -21.19 -12.77 -6.23
C ARG A 417 -20.27 -12.73 -7.45
N LYS A 418 -20.58 -11.89 -8.43
CA LYS A 418 -19.74 -11.75 -9.63
C LYS A 418 -18.47 -10.96 -9.33
N GLN A 419 -18.57 -9.93 -8.49
CA GLN A 419 -17.39 -9.24 -7.97
C GLN A 419 -16.51 -10.18 -7.13
N LEU A 420 -17.08 -11.06 -6.32
CA LEU A 420 -16.31 -12.08 -5.59
C LEU A 420 -15.48 -12.98 -6.52
N VAL A 421 -16.07 -13.41 -7.65
CA VAL A 421 -15.34 -14.19 -8.67
C VAL A 421 -14.24 -13.34 -9.30
N ALA A 422 -14.54 -12.08 -9.66
CA ALA A 422 -13.56 -11.15 -10.21
C ALA A 422 -12.36 -10.92 -9.27
N GLN A 423 -12.61 -10.73 -7.97
CA GLN A 423 -11.57 -10.57 -6.96
C GLN A 423 -10.72 -11.83 -6.81
N THR A 424 -11.35 -13.01 -6.79
CA THR A 424 -10.64 -14.31 -6.73
C THR A 424 -9.70 -14.50 -7.93
N LEU A 425 -10.18 -14.18 -9.14
CA LEU A 425 -9.36 -14.23 -10.36
C LEU A 425 -8.23 -13.20 -10.32
N GLY A 426 -8.52 -12.00 -9.84
CA GLY A 426 -7.54 -10.94 -9.64
C GLY A 426 -6.40 -11.37 -8.73
N ILE A 427 -6.70 -11.86 -7.52
CA ILE A 427 -5.65 -12.31 -6.59
C ILE A 427 -4.89 -13.54 -7.09
N PHE A 428 -5.50 -14.41 -7.91
CA PHE A 428 -4.82 -15.56 -8.50
C PHE A 428 -3.76 -15.11 -9.51
N VAL A 429 -4.14 -14.19 -10.40
CA VAL A 429 -3.18 -13.58 -11.34
C VAL A 429 -2.14 -12.75 -10.59
N GLY A 430 -2.59 -11.97 -9.61
CA GLY A 430 -1.75 -11.14 -8.77
C GLY A 430 -0.71 -11.95 -8.01
N SER A 431 -1.06 -13.13 -7.45
CA SER A 431 -0.09 -13.94 -6.72
C SER A 431 1.03 -14.45 -7.62
N ILE A 432 0.72 -14.83 -8.86
CA ILE A 432 1.70 -15.25 -9.85
C ILE A 432 2.57 -14.06 -10.26
N VAL A 433 1.96 -13.00 -10.79
CA VAL A 433 2.69 -11.85 -11.35
C VAL A 433 3.45 -11.10 -10.25
N GLY A 434 2.84 -10.91 -9.09
CA GLY A 434 3.43 -10.20 -7.96
C GLY A 434 4.65 -10.91 -7.39
N VAL A 435 4.60 -12.24 -7.26
CA VAL A 435 5.77 -13.03 -6.83
C VAL A 435 6.88 -12.98 -7.87
N LEU A 436 6.54 -13.17 -9.15
CA LEU A 436 7.53 -13.10 -10.23
C LEU A 436 8.19 -11.71 -10.30
N ALA A 437 7.39 -10.64 -10.19
CA ALA A 437 7.90 -9.27 -10.14
C ALA A 437 8.79 -9.04 -8.90
N TYR A 438 8.38 -9.52 -7.72
CA TYR A 438 9.19 -9.41 -6.51
C TYR A 438 10.54 -10.13 -6.66
N MET A 439 10.55 -11.38 -7.13
CA MET A 439 11.79 -12.14 -7.31
C MET A 439 12.68 -11.57 -8.42
N ALA A 440 12.09 -10.95 -9.43
CA ALA A 440 12.84 -10.25 -10.47
C ALA A 440 13.45 -8.93 -9.95
N LEU A 441 12.73 -8.19 -9.12
CA LEU A 441 13.22 -6.93 -8.56
C LEU A 441 14.26 -7.17 -7.45
N ILE A 442 14.07 -8.21 -6.64
CA ILE A 442 14.87 -8.53 -5.47
C ILE A 442 15.31 -10.01 -5.53
N PRO A 443 16.23 -10.37 -6.45
CA PRO A 443 16.76 -11.73 -6.54
C PRO A 443 17.56 -12.13 -5.29
N ASP A 444 18.30 -11.19 -4.69
CA ASP A 444 19.02 -11.39 -3.42
C ASP A 444 18.55 -10.38 -2.35
N PRO A 445 17.51 -10.73 -1.56
CA PRO A 445 16.99 -9.85 -0.52
C PRO A 445 18.02 -9.42 0.53
N GLN A 446 19.06 -10.22 0.79
CA GLN A 446 20.02 -9.93 1.86
C GLN A 446 20.97 -8.80 1.50
N SER A 447 21.43 -8.74 0.25
CA SER A 447 22.33 -7.68 -0.23
C SER A 447 21.58 -6.47 -0.79
N MET A 448 20.37 -6.66 -1.31
CA MET A 448 19.65 -5.59 -2.02
C MET A 448 18.74 -4.75 -1.13
N LEU A 449 18.13 -5.32 -0.07
CA LEU A 449 17.17 -4.58 0.76
C LEU A 449 17.87 -3.74 1.83
N LEU A 450 17.20 -2.66 2.26
CA LEU A 450 17.74 -1.66 3.18
C LEU A 450 18.97 -0.94 2.61
N THR A 451 19.00 -0.79 1.28
CA THR A 451 20.00 -0.02 0.53
C THR A 451 19.38 1.27 0.00
N GLU A 452 20.20 2.18 -0.53
CA GLU A 452 19.67 3.42 -1.15
C GLU A 452 18.76 3.11 -2.35
N GLU A 453 19.09 2.07 -3.11
CA GLU A 453 18.26 1.63 -4.23
C GLU A 453 16.95 1.01 -3.73
N TRP A 454 16.99 0.15 -2.70
CA TRP A 454 15.80 -0.47 -2.13
C TRP A 454 15.68 -0.21 -0.63
N PRO A 455 15.20 0.99 -0.24
CA PRO A 455 15.07 1.36 1.17
C PRO A 455 14.12 0.45 1.95
N ALA A 456 13.06 -0.03 1.28
CA ALA A 456 12.12 -1.03 1.81
C ALA A 456 11.63 -0.73 3.24
N PRO A 457 11.07 0.47 3.51
CA PRO A 457 10.81 0.92 4.88
C PRO A 457 9.75 0.06 5.61
N ALA A 458 8.82 -0.53 4.87
CA ALA A 458 7.86 -1.48 5.44
C ALA A 458 8.58 -2.76 5.92
N VAL A 459 9.55 -3.26 5.15
CA VAL A 459 10.41 -4.39 5.56
C VAL A 459 11.19 -4.06 6.82
N ALA A 460 11.83 -2.88 6.87
CA ALA A 460 12.56 -2.40 8.04
C ALA A 460 11.68 -2.39 9.30
N THR A 461 10.45 -1.89 9.18
CA THR A 461 9.47 -1.83 10.26
C THR A 461 9.12 -3.23 10.78
N TRP A 462 8.76 -4.15 9.89
CA TRP A 462 8.37 -5.50 10.27
C TRP A 462 9.54 -6.29 10.88
N LYS A 463 10.74 -6.13 10.31
CA LYS A 463 12.00 -6.70 10.80
C LYS A 463 12.30 -6.23 12.23
N ALA A 464 12.33 -4.91 12.45
CA ALA A 464 12.69 -4.33 13.75
C ALA A 464 11.69 -4.69 14.85
N VAL A 465 10.39 -4.70 14.56
CA VAL A 465 9.36 -5.12 15.52
C VAL A 465 9.50 -6.60 15.85
N ALA A 466 9.68 -7.47 14.84
CA ALA A 466 9.88 -8.90 15.07
C ALA A 466 11.13 -9.16 15.91
N GLN A 467 12.25 -8.51 15.60
CA GLN A 467 13.49 -8.64 16.37
C GLN A 467 13.30 -8.21 17.82
N THR A 468 12.73 -7.02 18.04
CA THR A 468 12.56 -6.45 19.39
C THR A 468 11.68 -7.32 20.27
N LEU A 469 10.55 -7.79 19.73
CA LEU A 469 9.60 -8.57 20.51
C LEU A 469 10.04 -10.03 20.70
N THR A 470 11.04 -10.49 19.95
CA THR A 470 11.59 -11.85 20.05
C THR A 470 12.80 -11.89 20.97
N HIS A 471 13.76 -10.98 20.79
CA HIS A 471 15.03 -10.97 21.52
C HIS A 471 15.05 -10.00 22.70
N GLY A 472 14.02 -9.16 22.84
CA GLY A 472 13.94 -8.13 23.87
C GLY A 472 14.79 -6.90 23.55
N LEU A 473 14.48 -5.79 24.24
CA LEU A 473 15.19 -4.52 24.07
C LEU A 473 16.63 -4.56 24.58
N ASP A 474 16.97 -5.48 25.48
CA ASP A 474 18.31 -5.60 26.06
C ASP A 474 19.35 -6.11 25.06
N SER A 475 18.91 -6.68 23.93
CA SER A 475 19.78 -7.00 22.80
C SER A 475 20.31 -5.77 22.06
N LEU A 476 19.74 -4.59 22.31
CA LEU A 476 20.08 -3.33 21.64
C LEU A 476 20.98 -2.45 22.52
N SER A 477 21.81 -1.63 21.86
CA SER A 477 22.68 -0.68 22.55
C SER A 477 21.86 0.33 23.37
N ALA A 478 22.47 0.89 24.42
CA ALA A 478 21.78 1.86 25.28
C ALA A 478 21.31 3.11 24.51
N SER A 479 22.08 3.57 23.52
CA SER A 479 21.70 4.71 22.67
C SER A 479 20.46 4.41 21.84
N ILE A 480 20.37 3.21 21.25
CA ILE A 480 19.18 2.76 20.50
C ILE A 480 17.96 2.66 21.42
N ARG A 481 18.12 2.10 22.63
CA ARG A 481 17.02 1.99 23.60
C ARG A 481 16.44 3.36 23.98
N TRP A 482 17.29 4.36 24.23
CA TRP A 482 16.85 5.72 24.49
C TRP A 482 16.20 6.39 23.28
N ALA A 483 16.75 6.17 22.08
CA ALA A 483 16.16 6.67 20.84
C ALA A 483 14.75 6.09 20.61
N ILE A 484 14.56 4.78 20.82
CA ILE A 484 13.25 4.11 20.78
C ILE A 484 12.31 4.73 21.80
N PHE A 485 12.75 4.92 23.04
CA PHE A 485 11.89 5.49 24.09
C PHE A 485 11.40 6.91 23.75
N ILE A 486 12.32 7.80 23.37
CA ILE A 486 11.99 9.20 23.03
C ILE A 486 11.10 9.26 21.79
N ALA A 487 11.45 8.49 20.74
CA ALA A 487 10.68 8.46 19.51
C ALA A 487 9.30 7.83 19.69
N GLY A 488 9.19 6.79 20.53
CA GLY A 488 7.93 6.14 20.89
C GLY A 488 7.01 7.06 21.67
N LEU A 489 7.54 7.81 22.65
CA LEU A 489 6.78 8.83 23.37
C LEU A 489 6.32 9.95 22.44
N THR A 490 7.20 10.41 21.56
CA THR A 490 6.87 11.43 20.54
C THR A 490 5.78 10.92 19.59
N GLY A 491 5.91 9.68 19.12
CA GLY A 491 4.93 9.02 18.26
C GLY A 491 3.57 8.87 18.95
N LEU A 492 3.55 8.44 20.21
CA LEU A 492 2.33 8.37 21.03
C LEU A 492 1.67 9.74 21.13
N LEU A 493 2.41 10.77 21.52
CA LEU A 493 1.90 12.13 21.66
C LEU A 493 1.33 12.66 20.33
N LEU A 494 2.08 12.54 19.24
CA LEU A 494 1.62 13.00 17.93
C LEU A 494 0.40 12.21 17.43
N GLY A 495 0.35 10.89 17.64
CA GLY A 495 -0.81 10.07 17.28
C GLY A 495 -2.07 10.42 18.07
N VAL A 496 -1.90 10.72 19.37
CA VAL A 496 -2.98 11.21 20.22
C VAL A 496 -3.47 12.58 19.76
N LEU A 497 -2.55 13.51 19.52
CA LEU A 497 -2.87 14.87 19.07
C LEU A 497 -3.53 14.87 17.69
N ASP A 498 -3.02 14.08 16.73
CA ASP A 498 -3.59 13.98 15.39
C ASP A 498 -5.03 13.43 15.41
N SER A 499 -5.31 12.52 16.34
CA SER A 499 -6.63 11.88 16.45
C SER A 499 -7.64 12.67 17.30
N THR A 500 -7.20 13.62 18.13
CA THR A 500 -8.07 14.37 19.06
C THR A 500 -8.22 15.84 18.69
N LEU A 501 -7.26 16.45 17.99
CA LEU A 501 -7.33 17.85 17.62
C LEU A 501 -8.35 18.10 16.50
N PRO A 502 -9.04 19.27 16.51
CA PRO A 502 -9.88 19.67 15.40
C PRO A 502 -9.08 19.77 14.10
N ALA A 503 -9.71 19.44 12.96
CA ALA A 503 -9.07 19.42 11.64
C ALA A 503 -8.29 20.71 11.29
N ARG A 504 -8.78 21.88 11.74
CA ARG A 504 -8.10 23.17 11.53
C ARG A 504 -6.74 23.28 12.23
N ARG A 505 -6.57 22.65 13.39
CA ARG A 505 -5.30 22.63 14.14
C ARG A 505 -4.43 21.45 13.74
N ALA A 506 -5.05 20.27 13.53
CA ALA A 506 -4.36 19.07 13.09
C ALA A 506 -3.59 19.28 11.76
N ARG A 507 -4.06 20.17 10.88
CA ARG A 507 -3.37 20.51 9.62
C ARG A 507 -1.95 21.05 9.80
N TYR A 508 -1.64 21.67 10.94
CA TYR A 508 -0.32 22.22 11.26
C TYR A 508 0.56 21.26 12.06
N LEU A 509 -0.03 20.18 12.59
CA LEU A 509 0.72 19.16 13.32
C LEU A 509 1.48 18.29 12.31
N PRO A 510 2.77 17.98 12.53
CA PRO A 510 3.50 17.04 11.67
C PRO A 510 2.79 15.68 11.66
N SER A 511 2.79 15.02 10.50
CA SER A 511 2.34 13.63 10.41
C SER A 511 3.37 12.70 11.02
N ALA A 512 3.05 12.07 12.15
CA ALA A 512 3.98 11.15 12.82
C ALA A 512 4.42 10.00 11.89
N ALA A 513 3.50 9.39 11.14
CA ALA A 513 3.84 8.35 10.19
C ALA A 513 4.85 8.83 9.13
N ALA A 514 4.67 10.03 8.60
CA ALA A 514 5.60 10.64 7.65
C ALA A 514 6.95 10.98 8.28
N LEU A 515 6.93 11.50 9.51
CA LEU A 515 8.12 11.86 10.26
C LEU A 515 8.99 10.64 10.52
N GLY A 516 8.40 9.53 10.98
CA GLY A 516 9.13 8.29 11.21
C GLY A 516 9.59 7.62 9.92
N LEU A 517 8.80 7.71 8.84
CA LEU A 517 9.19 7.21 7.52
C LEU A 517 10.45 7.89 6.98
N ALA A 518 10.62 9.20 7.22
CA ALA A 518 11.79 9.94 6.79
C ALA A 518 13.12 9.49 7.45
N PHE A 519 13.06 8.78 8.58
CA PHE A 519 14.24 8.19 9.23
C PHE A 519 14.66 6.87 8.57
N VAL A 520 13.73 6.21 7.88
CA VAL A 520 13.93 4.92 7.23
C VAL A 520 14.16 5.08 5.73
N LEU A 521 13.76 6.21 5.15
CA LEU A 521 13.99 6.55 3.75
C LEU A 521 15.26 7.40 3.60
N PRO A 522 15.99 7.27 2.47
CA PRO A 522 17.02 8.25 2.11
C PRO A 522 16.44 9.67 2.07
N ALA A 523 17.26 10.66 2.38
CA ALA A 523 16.87 12.06 2.31
C ALA A 523 16.44 12.44 0.88
N SER A 524 17.08 11.91 -0.16
CA SER A 524 16.71 12.07 -1.57
C SER A 524 15.25 11.72 -1.85
N VAL A 525 14.75 10.62 -1.28
CA VAL A 525 13.36 10.18 -1.44
C VAL A 525 12.40 11.18 -0.79
N SER A 526 12.71 11.59 0.45
CA SER A 526 11.92 12.58 1.19
C SER A 526 11.92 13.95 0.50
N LEU A 527 13.05 14.36 -0.09
CA LEU A 527 13.19 15.58 -0.86
C LEU A 527 12.28 15.59 -2.08
N MET A 528 12.28 14.52 -2.88
CA MET A 528 11.48 14.46 -4.10
C MET A 528 9.97 14.34 -3.84
N MET A 529 9.59 13.57 -2.83
CA MET A 529 8.19 13.53 -2.38
C MET A 529 7.76 14.88 -1.79
N GLY A 530 8.63 15.55 -1.02
CA GLY A 530 8.40 16.90 -0.54
C GLY A 530 8.22 17.90 -1.68
N LEU A 531 9.07 17.83 -2.70
CA LEU A 531 9.00 18.67 -3.90
C LEU A 531 7.66 18.48 -4.62
N GLY A 532 7.23 17.24 -4.86
CA GLY A 532 5.94 16.96 -5.49
C GLY A 532 4.75 17.52 -4.72
N ALA A 533 4.80 17.44 -3.38
CA ALA A 533 3.76 18.00 -2.52
C ALA A 533 3.72 19.54 -2.56
N VAL A 534 4.89 20.18 -2.54
CA VAL A 534 5.03 21.65 -2.64
C VAL A 534 4.59 22.16 -4.00
N LEU A 535 5.02 21.51 -5.10
CA LEU A 535 4.61 21.89 -6.46
C LEU A 535 3.10 21.81 -6.63
N THR A 536 2.49 20.72 -6.16
CA THR A 536 1.04 20.53 -6.23
C THR A 536 0.30 21.57 -5.40
N TRP A 537 0.82 21.91 -4.22
CA TRP A 537 0.27 22.97 -3.37
C TRP A 537 0.36 24.35 -4.05
N LEU A 538 1.51 24.72 -4.62
CA LEU A 538 1.69 25.98 -5.35
C LEU A 538 0.73 26.11 -6.54
N VAL A 539 0.58 25.02 -7.32
CA VAL A 539 -0.39 24.96 -8.41
C VAL A 539 -1.82 25.10 -7.87
N SER A 540 -2.15 24.46 -6.74
CA SER A 540 -3.48 24.55 -6.13
C SER A 540 -3.81 25.97 -5.66
N CYS A 541 -2.82 26.73 -5.17
CA CYS A 541 -3.01 28.12 -4.75
C CYS A 541 -3.37 29.04 -5.91
N ARG A 542 -2.94 28.73 -7.14
CA ARG A 542 -3.21 29.52 -8.33
C ARG A 542 -4.37 29.00 -9.17
N TRP A 543 -4.53 27.68 -9.26
CA TRP A 543 -5.46 26.99 -10.15
C TRP A 543 -6.14 25.80 -9.46
N ALA A 544 -6.85 26.06 -8.37
CA ALA A 544 -7.52 25.04 -7.56
C ALA A 544 -8.40 24.08 -8.39
N SER A 545 -9.17 24.61 -9.34
CA SER A 545 -10.05 23.82 -10.22
C SER A 545 -9.27 22.85 -11.13
N LEU A 546 -8.03 23.17 -11.51
CA LEU A 546 -7.21 22.30 -12.34
C LEU A 546 -6.64 21.16 -11.48
N THR A 547 -6.15 21.48 -10.28
CA THR A 547 -5.63 20.50 -9.32
C THR A 547 -6.70 19.49 -8.94
N GLU A 548 -7.91 19.95 -8.57
CA GLU A 548 -9.02 19.07 -8.18
C GLU A 548 -9.41 18.09 -9.31
N ARG A 549 -9.33 18.55 -10.56
CA ARG A 549 -9.72 17.74 -11.73
C ARG A 549 -8.64 16.77 -12.21
N PHE A 550 -7.37 17.11 -12.07
CA PHE A 550 -6.29 16.42 -12.79
C PHE A 550 -5.07 16.02 -11.95
N ALA A 551 -4.86 16.56 -10.74
CA ALA A 551 -3.63 16.30 -9.99
C ALA A 551 -3.44 14.82 -9.64
N ILE A 552 -4.48 14.16 -9.11
CA ILE A 552 -4.44 12.73 -8.79
C ILE A 552 -4.19 11.91 -10.06
N THR A 553 -4.84 12.28 -11.17
CA THR A 553 -4.71 11.59 -12.46
C THR A 553 -3.32 11.75 -13.07
N ALA A 554 -2.73 12.95 -13.01
CA ALA A 554 -1.38 13.22 -13.47
C ALA A 554 -0.35 12.47 -12.62
N ALA A 555 -0.49 12.54 -11.30
CA ALA A 555 0.38 11.84 -10.36
C ALA A 555 0.34 10.32 -10.55
N ALA A 556 -0.86 9.74 -10.68
CA ALA A 556 -1.04 8.32 -11.00
C ALA A 556 -0.36 7.94 -12.32
N GLY A 557 -0.44 8.80 -13.34
CA GLY A 557 0.30 8.63 -14.59
C GLY A 557 1.81 8.63 -14.38
N LEU A 558 2.36 9.61 -13.66
CA LEU A 558 3.80 9.68 -13.37
C LEU A 558 4.30 8.41 -12.66
N ILE A 559 3.57 7.95 -11.64
CA ILE A 559 3.92 6.75 -10.88
C ILE A 559 3.87 5.51 -11.80
N ALA A 560 2.78 5.31 -12.54
CA ALA A 560 2.63 4.16 -13.42
C ALA A 560 3.71 4.13 -14.53
N GLY A 561 4.02 5.28 -15.14
CA GLY A 561 4.99 5.37 -16.23
C GLY A 561 6.40 4.98 -15.83
N GLU A 562 6.91 5.57 -14.75
CA GLU A 562 8.25 5.24 -14.23
C GLU A 562 8.30 3.84 -13.62
N SER A 563 7.27 3.40 -12.88
CA SER A 563 7.23 2.05 -12.31
C SER A 563 7.26 0.95 -13.39
N ILE A 564 6.44 1.05 -14.44
CA ILE A 564 6.42 0.06 -15.54
C ILE A 564 7.77 0.02 -16.24
N THR A 565 8.36 1.19 -16.51
CA THR A 565 9.68 1.29 -17.15
C THR A 565 10.78 0.75 -16.26
N GLY A 566 10.74 1.03 -14.96
CA GLY A 566 11.69 0.54 -13.97
C GLY A 566 11.67 -0.97 -13.86
N VAL A 567 10.49 -1.58 -13.76
CA VAL A 567 10.33 -3.04 -13.78
C VAL A 567 10.86 -3.63 -15.10
N GLY A 568 10.51 -3.04 -16.23
CA GLY A 568 11.00 -3.48 -17.54
C GLY A 568 12.53 -3.40 -17.65
N ALA A 569 13.14 -2.37 -17.07
CA ALA A 569 14.59 -2.21 -17.05
C ALA A 569 15.29 -3.25 -16.16
N SER A 570 14.75 -3.53 -14.97
CA SER A 570 15.27 -4.60 -14.10
C SER A 570 15.20 -5.96 -14.80
N LEU A 571 14.07 -6.28 -15.45
CA LEU A 571 13.94 -7.52 -16.23
C LEU A 571 14.96 -7.61 -17.36
N TRP A 572 15.17 -6.52 -18.10
CA TRP A 572 16.18 -6.47 -19.16
C TRP A 572 17.60 -6.73 -18.64
N GLN A 573 17.96 -6.13 -17.52
CA GLN A 573 19.28 -6.33 -16.90
C GLN A 573 19.49 -7.77 -16.43
N MET A 574 18.44 -8.44 -15.92
CA MET A 574 18.51 -9.84 -15.55
C MET A 574 18.76 -10.77 -16.75
N PHE A 575 18.05 -10.56 -17.86
CA PHE A 575 18.21 -11.40 -19.06
C PHE A 575 19.44 -11.04 -19.90
N GLY A 576 19.94 -9.80 -19.81
CA GLY A 576 21.11 -9.34 -20.54
C GLY A 576 22.45 -9.72 -19.93
N ASN A 577 22.48 -10.07 -18.63
CA ASN A 577 23.67 -10.52 -17.90
C ASN A 577 23.71 -12.05 -17.70
N GLY A 578 22.78 -12.80 -18.31
CA GLY A 578 22.63 -14.25 -18.20
C GLY A 578 23.29 -15.03 -19.33
#